data_AF-A0ABD0N4K2-F1
#
_entry.id   AF-A0ABD0N4K2-F1
#
_cell.length_a   1.000
_cell.length_b   1.000
_cell.length_c   1.000
_cell.angle_alpha   90.00
_cell.angle_beta   90.00
_cell.angle_gamma   90.00
#
_symmetry.space_group_name_H-M   'P 1'
#
loop_
_entity.id
_entity.type
_entity.pdbx_description
1 polymer ?
#
loop_
_entity_poly.entity_id
_entity_poly.type
_entity_poly.pdbx_seq_one_letter_code
_entity_poly.pdbx_strand_id
1 'polypeptide(L)'
;IWVHCAHNGSGYFTVYGDEALQSDHFNSRLSFGDTQTVWARTGYLGFLRRTELTDASGERHDALYVVGALDEAMELRGMRYHPIDIETSVIRTHKSIME
;
A
#
# COMPACT_ATOMS: atom_id res chain seq x y z
N ILE A 1 3.43 2.37 -1.14
CA ILE A 1 2.59 3.57 -0.94
C ILE A 1 3.05 4.26 0.33
N TRP A 2 3.42 5.53 0.25
CA TRP A 2 3.72 6.36 1.42
C TRP A 2 2.73 7.52 1.46
N VAL A 3 2.36 7.98 2.65
CA VAL A 3 1.32 9.01 2.83
C VAL A 3 1.82 10.18 3.67
N HIS A 4 1.37 11.38 3.34
CA HIS A 4 1.63 12.60 4.09
C HIS A 4 0.32 13.37 4.27
N CYS A 5 -0.12 13.57 5.51
CA CYS A 5 -1.22 14.46 5.85
C CYS A 5 -1.15 14.90 7.32
N ALA A 6 -1.93 15.92 7.69
CA ALA A 6 -2.04 16.41 9.07
C ALA A 6 -2.60 15.37 10.06
N HIS A 7 -3.19 14.27 9.56
CA HIS A 7 -3.74 13.18 10.36
C HIS A 7 -2.78 11.99 10.51
N ASN A 8 -1.58 12.04 9.94
CA ASN A 8 -0.57 11.00 10.17
C ASN A 8 -0.23 10.94 11.66
N GLY A 9 -0.23 9.74 12.23
CA GLY A 9 0.24 9.52 13.60
C GLY A 9 1.72 9.91 13.75
N SER A 10 2.11 10.30 14.97
CA SER A 10 3.50 10.61 15.31
C SER A 10 4.31 9.38 15.72
N GLY A 11 3.66 8.22 15.89
CA GLY A 11 4.32 6.98 16.27
C GLY A 11 3.43 5.92 16.90
N TYR A 12 4.08 4.88 17.40
CA TYR A 12 3.46 3.84 18.20
C TYR A 12 3.67 4.11 19.69
N PHE A 13 2.69 3.76 20.51
CA PHE A 13 2.91 3.68 21.94
C PHE A 13 3.78 2.46 22.25
N THR A 14 4.90 2.65 22.95
CA THR A 14 5.78 1.54 23.37
C THR A 14 6.06 1.64 24.86
N VAL A 15 5.95 0.51 25.58
CA VAL A 15 6.24 0.46 27.03
C VAL A 15 7.75 0.32 27.28
N TYR A 16 8.47 -0.27 26.33
CA TYR A 16 9.90 -0.60 26.45
C TYR A 16 10.81 0.23 25.53
N GLY A 17 10.29 1.28 24.89
CA GLY A 17 11.12 2.31 24.23
C GLY A 17 11.81 1.89 22.94
N ASP A 18 11.17 1.07 22.09
CA ASP A 18 11.74 0.76 20.77
C ASP A 18 11.42 1.89 19.77
N GLU A 19 12.14 3.01 19.92
CA GLU A 19 12.00 4.21 19.08
C GLU A 19 12.47 3.99 17.63
N ALA A 20 13.28 2.96 17.37
CA ALA A 20 13.82 2.67 16.04
C ALA A 20 12.71 2.28 15.05
N LEU A 21 11.77 1.42 15.48
CA LEU A 21 10.61 1.03 14.68
C LEU A 21 9.68 2.23 14.37
N GLN A 22 9.57 3.18 15.30
CA GLN A 22 8.78 4.40 15.11
C GLN A 22 9.39 5.31 14.05
N SER A 23 10.71 5.50 14.08
CA SER A 23 11.44 6.36 13.14
C SER A 23 11.23 5.90 11.70
N ASP A 24 11.34 4.61 11.44
CA ASP A 24 11.21 4.06 10.09
C ASP A 24 9.79 4.17 9.52
N HIS A 25 8.76 4.03 10.36
CA HIS A 25 7.38 4.02 9.90
C HIS A 25 6.82 5.41 9.66
N PHE A 26 7.14 6.40 10.49
CA PHE A 26 6.50 7.71 10.44
C PHE A 26 7.42 8.87 10.04
N ASN A 27 8.74 8.70 10.08
CA ASN A 27 9.71 9.78 9.84
C ASN A 27 10.53 9.61 8.55
N SER A 28 9.99 8.88 7.57
CA SER A 28 10.69 8.63 6.31
C SER A 28 10.71 9.85 5.38
N ARG A 29 11.78 9.97 4.58
CA ARG A 29 12.00 11.08 3.64
C ARG A 29 12.41 10.55 2.27
N LEU A 30 12.06 11.28 1.22
CA LEU A 30 12.51 10.96 -0.13
C LEU A 30 14.02 11.25 -0.27
N SER A 31 14.72 10.48 -1.08
CA SER A 31 16.15 10.69 -1.36
C SER A 31 16.40 11.74 -2.46
N PHE A 32 15.37 12.15 -3.19
CA PHE A 32 15.43 13.14 -4.27
C PHE A 32 14.11 13.92 -4.38
N GLY A 33 14.14 15.06 -5.08
CA GLY A 33 12.99 15.96 -5.18
C GLY A 33 12.76 16.70 -3.86
N ASP A 34 11.57 16.56 -3.28
CA ASP A 34 11.27 17.11 -1.96
C ASP A 34 11.73 16.16 -0.84
N THR A 35 12.88 16.48 -0.26
CA THR A 35 13.50 15.73 0.85
C THR A 35 13.08 16.27 2.24
N GLN A 36 12.30 17.35 2.29
CA GLN A 36 11.89 18.01 3.53
C GLN A 36 10.54 17.49 4.05
N THR A 37 9.68 17.00 3.17
CA THR A 37 8.42 16.38 3.60
C THR A 37 8.67 15.03 4.29
N VAL A 38 8.01 14.84 5.43
CA VAL A 38 8.00 13.59 6.18
C VAL A 38 6.83 12.72 5.75
N TRP A 39 7.10 11.44 5.52
CA TRP A 39 6.13 10.48 5.01
C TRP A 39 5.98 9.29 5.96
N ALA A 40 4.75 8.83 6.10
CA ALA A 40 4.45 7.56 6.76
C ALA A 40 4.49 6.40 5.75
N ARG A 41 5.22 5.34 6.07
CA ARG A 41 5.33 4.11 5.26
C ARG A 41 4.16 3.21 5.61
N THR A 42 3.25 2.98 4.65
CA THR A 42 2.08 2.14 4.93
C THR A 42 2.39 0.64 4.89
N GLY A 43 3.47 0.24 4.22
CA GLY A 43 3.76 -1.17 3.94
C GLY A 43 2.97 -1.75 2.77
N TYR A 44 2.10 -0.97 2.12
CA TYR A 44 1.30 -1.45 0.98
C TYR A 44 1.95 -1.15 -0.36
N LEU A 45 1.82 -2.08 -1.31
CA LEU A 45 2.15 -1.89 -2.72
C LEU A 45 0.93 -1.31 -3.46
N GLY A 46 1.20 -0.41 -4.40
CA GLY A 46 0.17 0.15 -5.27
C GLY A 46 0.75 1.08 -6.33
N PHE A 47 -0.12 1.51 -7.24
CA PHE A 47 0.25 2.35 -8.37
C PHE A 47 -0.88 3.32 -8.73
N LEU A 48 -0.52 4.44 -9.35
CA LEU A 48 -1.48 5.37 -9.92
C LEU A 48 -1.77 4.96 -11.37
N ARG A 49 -3.04 5.04 -11.76
CA ARG A 49 -3.46 4.83 -13.15
C ARG A 49 -4.62 5.74 -13.48
N ARG A 50 -4.53 6.40 -14.64
CA ARG A 50 -5.63 7.18 -15.19
C ARG A 50 -6.83 6.29 -15.49
N THR A 51 -7.98 6.65 -14.94
CA THR A 51 -9.22 5.91 -15.17
C THR A 51 -9.99 6.47 -16.37
N GLU A 52 -10.88 5.66 -16.92
CA GLU A 52 -11.87 6.11 -17.92
C GLU A 52 -13.06 6.80 -17.24
N LEU A 53 -13.19 6.67 -15.92
CA LEU A 53 -14.21 7.35 -15.14
C LEU A 53 -13.87 8.84 -15.08
N THR A 54 -14.84 9.66 -15.47
CA THR A 54 -14.76 11.11 -15.35
C THR A 54 -15.19 11.55 -13.97
N ASP A 55 -14.50 12.52 -13.39
CA ASP A 55 -14.95 13.17 -12.17
C ASP A 55 -16.20 14.07 -12.44
N ALA A 56 -16.66 14.77 -11.41
CA ALA A 56 -17.81 15.67 -11.51
C ALA A 56 -17.62 16.85 -12.50
N SER A 57 -16.38 17.14 -12.90
CA SER A 57 -16.05 18.16 -13.90
C SER A 57 -16.01 17.61 -15.33
N GLY A 58 -16.16 16.28 -15.51
CA GLY A 58 -16.07 15.62 -16.81
C GLY A 58 -14.63 15.25 -17.21
N GLU A 59 -13.64 15.54 -16.36
CA GLU A 59 -12.23 15.26 -16.63
C GLU A 59 -11.84 13.86 -16.14
N ARG A 60 -10.90 13.23 -16.85
CA ARG A 60 -10.35 11.94 -16.41
C ARG A 60 -9.49 12.15 -15.17
N HIS A 61 -9.72 11.34 -14.15
CA HIS A 61 -8.93 11.39 -12.92
C HIS A 61 -8.02 10.16 -12.78
N ASP A 62 -6.89 10.39 -12.10
CA ASP A 62 -5.96 9.32 -11.73
C ASP A 62 -6.47 8.66 -10.44
N ALA A 63 -6.53 7.32 -10.43
CA ALA A 63 -6.90 6.54 -9.26
C ALA A 63 -5.70 5.78 -8.70
N LEU A 64 -5.68 5.63 -7.37
CA LEU A 64 -4.74 4.79 -6.67
C LEU A 64 -5.27 3.35 -6.61
N TYR A 65 -4.52 2.42 -7.21
CA TYR A 65 -4.77 1.00 -7.11
C TYR A 65 -3.89 0.42 -6.01
N VAL A 66 -4.52 -0.20 -5.01
CA VAL A 66 -3.83 -0.90 -3.93
C VAL A 66 -3.76 -2.38 -4.29
N VAL A 67 -2.55 -2.92 -4.34
CA VAL A 67 -2.31 -4.33 -4.68
C VAL A 67 -2.44 -5.20 -3.43
N GLY A 68 -1.77 -4.81 -2.34
CA GLY A 68 -1.77 -5.57 -1.08
C GLY A 68 -0.60 -5.17 -0.20
N ALA A 69 -0.52 -5.78 0.99
CA ALA A 69 0.61 -5.57 1.88
C ALA A 69 1.88 -6.23 1.32
N LEU A 70 3.03 -5.59 1.50
CA LEU A 70 4.31 -6.07 0.97
C LEU A 70 4.82 -7.32 1.68
N ASP A 71 4.49 -7.47 2.96
CA ASP A 71 4.85 -8.59 3.83
C ASP A 71 3.96 -9.83 3.61
N GLU A 72 2.76 -9.65 3.06
CA GLU A 72 1.88 -10.76 2.66
C GLU A 72 2.30 -11.41 1.33
N ALA A 73 3.08 -10.72 0.50
CA ALA A 73 3.48 -11.24 -0.81
C ALA A 73 4.40 -12.46 -0.66
N MET A 74 4.01 -13.60 -1.23
CA MET A 74 4.78 -14.84 -1.20
C MET A 74 5.64 -15.01 -2.44
N GLU A 75 6.83 -15.60 -2.29
CA GLU A 75 7.71 -15.92 -3.41
C GLU A 75 7.66 -17.41 -3.73
N LEU A 76 7.40 -17.72 -5.01
CA LEU A 76 7.43 -19.08 -5.53
C LEU A 76 8.24 -19.10 -6.82
N ARG A 77 9.37 -19.81 -6.80
CA ARG A 77 10.29 -19.94 -7.95
C ARG A 77 10.77 -18.59 -8.51
N GLY A 78 11.08 -17.64 -7.64
CA GLY A 78 11.54 -16.29 -8.02
C GLY A 78 10.44 -15.34 -8.49
N MET A 79 9.18 -15.78 -8.49
CA MET A 79 8.02 -14.95 -8.82
C MET A 79 7.26 -14.58 -7.55
N ARG A 80 6.82 -13.33 -7.43
CA ARG A 80 6.02 -12.86 -6.30
C ARG A 80 4.53 -12.90 -6.60
N TYR A 81 3.77 -13.39 -5.63
CA TYR A 81 2.32 -13.51 -5.70
C TYR A 81 1.69 -12.87 -4.47
N HIS A 82 0.67 -12.04 -4.68
CA HIS A 82 -0.20 -11.63 -3.58
C HIS A 82 -1.22 -12.74 -3.31
N PRO A 83 -1.46 -13.15 -2.04
CA PRO A 83 -2.39 -14.23 -1.72
C PRO A 83 -3.77 -14.05 -2.35
N ILE A 84 -4.29 -12.82 -2.36
CA ILE A 84 -5.61 -12.47 -2.92
C ILE A 84 -5.75 -12.83 -4.41
N ASP A 85 -4.66 -12.77 -5.18
CA ASP A 85 -4.70 -13.11 -6.61
C ASP A 85 -4.92 -14.62 -6.78
N ILE A 86 -4.25 -15.43 -5.94
CA ILE A 86 -4.40 -16.90 -5.93
C ILE A 86 -5.82 -17.26 -5.48
N GLU A 87 -6.29 -16.67 -4.38
CA GLU A 87 -7.63 -16.89 -3.86
C GLU A 87 -8.69 -16.55 -4.92
N THR A 88 -8.58 -15.39 -5.55
CA THR A 88 -9.49 -14.95 -6.61
C THR A 88 -9.46 -15.90 -7.81
N SER A 89 -8.28 -16.35 -8.22
CA SER A 89 -8.14 -17.35 -9.28
C SER A 89 -8.81 -18.67 -8.89
N VAL A 90 -8.57 -19.19 -7.68
CA VAL A 90 -9.15 -20.45 -7.18
C VAL A 90 -10.67 -20.36 -7.07
N ILE A 91 -11.20 -19.28 -6.48
CA ILE A 91 -12.63 -19.01 -6.36
C ILE A 91 -13.34 -19.05 -7.73
N ARG A 92 -12.69 -18.52 -8.77
CA ARG A 92 -13.24 -18.51 -10.14
C ARG A 92 -13.20 -19.87 -10.84
N THR A 93 -12.51 -20.87 -10.29
CA THR A 93 -12.41 -22.19 -10.94
C THR A 93 -13.70 -23.01 -10.83
N HIS A 94 -14.44 -22.89 -9.73
CA HIS A 94 -15.67 -23.64 -9.55
C HIS A 94 -16.60 -23.01 -8.50
N LYS A 95 -17.90 -22.98 -8.80
CA LYS A 95 -18.93 -22.35 -7.95
C LYS A 95 -19.02 -22.92 -6.52
N SER A 96 -18.67 -24.19 -6.33
CA SER A 96 -18.71 -24.85 -5.01
C SER A 96 -17.57 -24.43 -4.07
N ILE A 97 -16.61 -23.63 -4.55
CA ILE A 97 -15.52 -23.10 -3.73
C ILE A 97 -15.98 -21.87 -2.94
N MET A 98 -17.03 -21.18 -3.43
CA MET A 98 -17.63 -20.02 -2.75
C MET A 98 -18.76 -20.39 -1.80
N GLU A 99 -19.16 -21.67 -1.75
CA GLU A 99 -20.27 -22.15 -0.92
C GLU A 99 -19.81 -22.48 0.51
#